data_AF-A0A3L7W5T9-F1
#
_entry.id   AF-A0A3L7W5T9-F1
#
_cell.length_a   1.000
_cell.length_b   1.000
_cell.length_c   1.000
_cell.angle_alpha   90.00
_cell.angle_beta   90.00
_cell.angle_gamma   90.00
#
_symmetry.space_group_name_H-M   'P 1'
#
loop_
_entity.id
_entity.type
_entity.pdbx_description
1 polymer ?
#
loop_
_entity_poly.entity_id
_entity_poly.type
_entity_poly.pdbx_seq_one_letter_code
_entity_poly.pdbx_strand_id
1 'polypeptide(L)'
;GRKGRDFFRRAGFPSLGEFSNLGDYPGMSQVLPIARLVMDDYIAGNIDQVFIGYQRFVSTAVQRPTVRQILPVTAPEGAEAGNVDFLFEPSPEKLLETLLPRYVEMQVYEAVLDALASEQSARMVAMQAATDAANDMVGGLTLIYNKARQELITGELLDIVGGSAALEG
;
A
#
# COMPACT_ATOMS: atom_id res chain seq x y z
N GLY A 1 4.86 -2.78 8.81
CA GLY A 1 3.53 -2.16 8.67
C GLY A 1 2.46 -2.96 9.41
N ARG A 2 1.38 -2.31 9.90
CA ARG A 2 0.34 -2.95 10.76
C ARG A 2 -0.38 -4.14 10.09
N LYS A 3 -0.89 -3.97 8.86
CA LYS A 3 -1.60 -5.04 8.14
C LYS A 3 -0.74 -6.29 7.91
N GLY A 4 0.53 -6.10 7.52
CA GLY A 4 1.46 -7.21 7.31
C GLY A 4 1.74 -7.99 8.59
N ARG A 5 2.04 -7.27 9.69
CA ARG A 5 2.20 -7.87 11.01
C ARG A 5 0.98 -8.71 11.41
N ASP A 6 -0.22 -8.15 11.32
CA ASP A 6 -1.44 -8.83 11.75
C ASP A 6 -1.74 -10.05 10.88
N PHE A 7 -1.33 -10.05 9.61
CA PHE A 7 -1.39 -11.22 8.74
C PHE A 7 -0.41 -12.32 9.18
N PHE A 8 0.88 -12.00 9.30
CA PHE A 8 1.91 -12.99 9.65
C PHE A 8 1.69 -13.60 11.04
N ARG A 9 1.25 -12.78 12.01
CA ARG A 9 0.88 -13.25 13.35
C ARG A 9 -0.28 -14.25 13.32
N ARG A 10 -1.32 -13.97 12.54
CA ARG A 10 -2.46 -14.90 12.37
C ARG A 10 -2.06 -16.18 11.65
N ALA A 11 -1.12 -16.09 10.71
CA ALA A 11 -0.60 -17.23 9.98
C ALA A 11 0.45 -18.05 10.76
N GLY A 12 0.84 -17.62 11.97
CA GLY A 12 1.77 -18.34 12.82
C GLY A 12 3.25 -18.24 12.40
N PHE A 13 3.60 -17.27 11.55
CA PHE A 13 4.99 -17.04 11.16
C PHE A 13 5.75 -16.27 12.24
N PRO A 14 7.01 -16.64 12.56
CA PRO A 14 7.85 -15.88 13.48
C PRO A 14 8.23 -14.52 12.88
N SER A 15 8.35 -13.50 13.72
CA SER A 15 8.79 -12.16 13.33
C SER A 15 9.98 -11.73 14.20
N LEU A 16 11.12 -11.43 13.57
CA LEU A 16 12.32 -10.93 14.24
C LEU A 16 12.16 -9.50 14.75
N GLY A 17 11.37 -8.68 14.04
CA GLY A 17 11.11 -7.30 14.41
C GLY A 17 9.89 -6.75 13.68
N GLU A 18 9.28 -5.73 14.29
CA GLU A 18 8.10 -5.08 13.75
C GLU A 18 8.31 -3.56 13.71
N PHE A 19 8.22 -3.00 12.50
CA PHE A 19 8.27 -1.55 12.32
C PHE A 19 6.91 -1.06 11.81
N SER A 20 6.31 -0.14 12.55
CA SER A 20 4.99 0.43 12.25
C SER A 20 5.00 1.94 12.50
N ASN A 21 3.97 2.62 12.01
CA ASN A 21 3.80 4.08 12.14
C ASN A 21 4.94 4.91 11.50
N LEU A 22 5.33 4.55 10.28
CA LEU A 22 6.28 5.31 9.48
C LEU A 22 5.71 6.67 8.97
N GLY A 23 4.38 6.83 8.97
CA GLY A 23 3.71 7.99 8.39
C GLY A 23 3.60 7.92 6.87
N ASP A 24 3.06 8.99 6.26
CA ASP A 24 2.90 9.07 4.79
C ASP A 24 4.19 9.48 4.07
N TYR A 25 5.12 10.14 4.77
CA TYR A 25 6.39 10.65 4.24
C TYR A 25 7.55 10.27 5.17
N PRO A 26 7.93 8.99 5.26
CA PRO A 26 9.02 8.58 6.12
C PRO A 26 10.36 9.12 5.62
N GLY A 27 11.14 9.68 6.53
CA GLY A 27 12.54 9.98 6.26
C GLY A 27 13.40 8.71 6.27
N MET A 28 14.55 8.76 5.60
CA MET A 28 15.49 7.62 5.56
C MET A 28 15.82 7.11 6.97
N SER A 29 16.03 8.00 7.94
CA SER A 29 16.35 7.66 9.33
C SER A 29 15.33 6.75 10.02
N GLN A 30 14.06 6.78 9.60
CA GLN A 30 13.01 5.91 10.14
C GLN A 30 13.03 4.51 9.53
N VAL A 31 13.62 4.36 8.33
CA VAL A 31 13.71 3.10 7.59
C VAL A 31 15.04 2.39 7.83
N LEU A 32 16.12 3.14 8.11
CA LEU A 32 17.46 2.59 8.41
C LEU A 32 17.45 1.44 9.43
N PRO A 33 16.71 1.50 10.56
CA PRO A 33 16.70 0.41 11.53
C PRO A 33 16.23 -0.93 10.96
N ILE A 34 15.37 -0.91 9.94
CA ILE A 34 14.87 -2.12 9.27
C ILE A 34 16.01 -2.79 8.50
N ALA A 35 16.75 -2.01 7.71
CA ALA A 35 17.87 -2.50 6.94
C ALA A 35 19.00 -3.02 7.83
N ARG A 36 19.32 -2.30 8.92
CA ARG A 36 20.34 -2.72 9.88
C ARG A 36 20.02 -4.04 10.54
N LEU A 37 18.79 -4.23 11.00
CA LEU A 37 18.36 -5.48 11.63
C LEU A 37 18.62 -6.70 10.73
N VAL A 38 18.26 -6.61 9.44
CA VAL A 38 18.45 -7.72 8.50
C VAL A 38 19.90 -7.89 8.05
N MET A 39 20.67 -6.80 7.98
CA MET A 39 22.11 -6.85 7.68
C MET A 39 22.89 -7.50 8.82
N ASP A 40 22.60 -7.12 10.07
CA ASP A 40 23.29 -7.66 11.26
C ASP A 40 23.07 -9.18 11.36
N ASP A 41 21.84 -9.64 11.11
CA ASP A 41 21.49 -11.07 11.15
C ASP A 41 22.16 -11.87 10.02
N TYR A 42 22.29 -11.27 8.83
CA TYR A 42 23.01 -11.85 7.70
C TYR A 42 24.52 -11.93 7.98
N ILE A 43 25.13 -10.85 8.50
CA ILE A 43 26.56 -10.82 8.84
C ILE A 43 26.87 -11.82 9.97
N ALA A 44 25.96 -12.00 10.93
CA ALA A 44 26.08 -13.00 11.98
C ALA A 44 25.96 -14.46 11.47
N GLY A 45 25.54 -14.67 10.23
CA GLY A 45 25.35 -16.00 9.65
C GLY A 45 24.08 -16.71 10.13
N ASN A 46 23.12 -15.97 10.71
CA ASN A 46 21.83 -16.54 11.13
C ASN A 46 20.89 -16.74 9.93
N ILE A 47 21.09 -15.98 8.85
CA ILE A 47 20.33 -16.05 7.61
C ILE A 47 21.25 -15.95 6.39
N ASP A 48 20.94 -16.71 5.34
CA ASP A 48 21.74 -16.74 4.10
C ASP A 48 21.17 -15.88 2.98
N GLN A 49 19.89 -15.47 3.07
CA GLN A 49 19.20 -14.72 2.04
C GLN A 49 18.14 -13.80 2.63
N VAL A 50 18.01 -12.61 2.07
CA VAL A 50 16.99 -11.63 2.46
C VAL A 50 16.22 -11.17 1.24
N PHE A 51 14.90 -11.31 1.31
CA PHE A 51 13.95 -10.86 0.29
C PHE A 51 13.08 -9.74 0.85
N ILE A 52 12.78 -8.75 0.01
CA ILE A 52 11.80 -7.70 0.29
C ILE A 52 10.59 -7.87 -0.63
N GLY A 53 9.42 -8.04 0.00
CA GLY A 53 8.13 -8.08 -0.68
C GLY A 53 7.41 -6.74 -0.55
N TYR A 54 7.07 -6.12 -1.68
CA TYR A 54 6.40 -4.82 -1.71
C TYR A 54 5.54 -4.67 -2.98
N GLN A 55 4.70 -3.63 -2.99
CA GLN A 55 3.99 -3.22 -4.20
C GLN A 55 4.86 -2.22 -4.94
N ARG A 56 5.35 -2.61 -6.11
CA ARG A 56 6.10 -1.70 -6.98
C ARG A 56 5.13 -0.77 -7.68
N PHE A 57 5.37 0.53 -7.54
CA PHE A 57 4.58 1.55 -8.21
C PHE A 57 4.97 1.59 -9.70
N VAL A 58 4.02 1.31 -10.59
CA VAL A 58 4.21 1.45 -12.05
C VAL A 58 3.45 2.68 -12.55
N SER A 59 2.19 2.80 -12.14
CA SER A 59 1.35 3.97 -12.39
C SER A 59 0.23 4.04 -11.36
N THR A 60 -0.59 5.11 -11.43
CA THR A 60 -1.76 5.26 -10.57
C THR A 60 -2.76 4.12 -10.72
N ALA A 61 -2.87 3.53 -11.91
CA ALA A 61 -3.75 2.40 -12.19
C ALA A 61 -3.08 1.03 -12.00
N VAL A 62 -1.75 0.96 -12.04
CA VAL A 62 -1.01 -0.31 -12.05
C VAL A 62 0.01 -0.35 -10.91
N GLN A 63 -0.20 -1.29 -9.99
CA GLN A 63 0.75 -1.67 -8.95
C GLN A 63 1.09 -3.15 -9.13
N ARG A 64 2.38 -3.52 -9.05
CA ARG A 64 2.83 -4.90 -9.25
C ARG A 64 3.40 -5.48 -7.96
N PRO A 65 2.83 -6.57 -7.43
CA PRO A 65 3.44 -7.30 -6.32
C PRO A 65 4.83 -7.78 -6.75
N THR A 66 5.85 -7.35 -6.03
CA THR A 66 7.25 -7.64 -6.37
C THR A 66 7.94 -8.21 -5.15
N VAL A 67 8.67 -9.29 -5.35
CA VAL A 67 9.60 -9.84 -4.37
C VAL A 67 10.98 -9.72 -4.96
N ARG A 68 11.88 -9.04 -4.27
CA ARG A 68 13.26 -8.81 -4.72
C ARG A 68 14.23 -9.28 -3.65
N GLN A 69 15.31 -9.94 -4.07
CA GLN A 69 16.43 -10.25 -3.19
C GLN A 69 17.25 -8.99 -2.94
N ILE A 70 17.54 -8.69 -1.66
CA ILE A 70 18.42 -7.57 -1.26
C ILE A 70 19.77 -8.06 -0.72
N LEU A 71 19.82 -9.28 -0.16
CA LEU A 71 21.04 -9.95 0.28
C LEU A 71 21.00 -11.44 -0.14
N PRO A 72 22.12 -12.02 -0.61
CA PRO A 72 23.36 -11.35 -1.00
C PRO A 72 23.16 -10.37 -2.16
N VAL A 73 23.99 -9.32 -2.20
CA VAL A 73 24.00 -8.35 -3.32
C VAL A 73 24.63 -9.04 -4.53
N THR A 74 23.86 -9.20 -5.59
CA THR A 74 24.31 -9.79 -6.86
C THR A 74 24.62 -8.70 -7.88
N ALA A 75 25.65 -8.91 -8.68
CA ALA A 75 25.92 -8.03 -9.82
C ALA A 75 24.74 -8.07 -10.81
N PRO A 76 24.36 -6.93 -11.42
CA PRO A 76 23.30 -6.90 -12.42
C PRO A 76 23.70 -7.73 -13.66
N GLU A 77 22.75 -8.51 -14.18
CA GLU A 77 22.94 -9.30 -15.40
C GLU A 77 23.17 -8.36 -16.59
N GLY A 78 24.19 -8.65 -17.40
CA GLY A 78 24.52 -7.86 -18.60
C GLY A 78 25.28 -6.56 -18.34
N ALA A 79 25.81 -6.35 -17.13
CA ALA A 79 26.77 -5.29 -16.90
C ALA A 79 28.07 -5.57 -17.68
N GLU A 80 28.20 -4.96 -18.86
CA GLU A 80 29.52 -4.80 -19.46
C GLU A 80 30.33 -3.91 -18.54
N ALA A 81 31.41 -4.45 -17.98
CA ALA A 81 32.40 -3.65 -17.29
C ALA A 81 32.98 -2.69 -18.32
N GLY A 82 32.45 -1.47 -18.37
CA GLY A 82 33.11 -0.39 -19.10
C GLY A 82 34.54 -0.34 -18.58
N ASN A 83 35.52 -0.52 -19.47
CA ASN A 83 36.96 -0.44 -19.18
C ASN A 83 37.36 1.01 -18.88
N VAL A 84 36.70 1.62 -17.90
CA VAL A 84 37.05 2.91 -17.34
C VAL A 84 37.85 2.61 -16.09
N ASP A 85 39.15 2.89 -16.15
CA ASP A 85 40.04 2.74 -15.01
C ASP A 85 39.70 3.82 -13.99
N PHE A 86 39.05 3.41 -12.88
CA PHE A 86 38.76 4.29 -11.77
C PHE A 86 39.95 4.31 -10.83
N LEU A 87 40.43 5.52 -10.48
CA LEU A 87 41.35 5.68 -9.36
C LEU A 87 40.55 5.67 -8.06
N PHE A 88 40.78 4.66 -7.22
CA PHE A 88 40.09 4.51 -5.94
C PHE A 88 40.95 5.04 -4.80
N GLU A 89 40.40 5.94 -4.00
CA GLU A 89 40.99 6.37 -2.74
C GLU A 89 40.00 6.05 -1.60
N PRO A 90 40.38 5.32 -0.53
CA PRO A 90 41.71 4.78 -0.19
C PRO A 90 42.06 3.40 -0.80
N SER A 91 41.08 2.52 -1.00
CA SER A 91 41.24 1.26 -1.76
C SER A 91 39.85 0.78 -2.23
N PRO A 92 39.76 -0.03 -3.30
CA PRO A 92 38.49 -0.57 -3.77
C PRO A 92 37.74 -1.37 -2.70
N GLU A 93 38.43 -2.19 -1.89
CA GLU A 93 37.75 -3.01 -0.87
C GLU A 93 37.13 -2.13 0.23
N LYS A 94 37.88 -1.14 0.73
CA LYS A 94 37.40 -0.22 1.77
C LYS A 94 36.21 0.63 1.30
N LEU A 95 36.21 0.99 0.02
CA LEU A 95 35.08 1.69 -0.57
C LEU A 95 33.86 0.76 -0.64
N LEU A 96 34.06 -0.49 -1.05
CA LEU A 96 32.98 -1.47 -1.12
C LEU A 96 32.38 -1.78 0.26
N GLU A 97 33.22 -1.90 1.30
CA GLU A 97 32.81 -2.08 2.70
C GLU A 97 31.87 -0.97 3.19
N THR A 98 32.05 0.26 2.70
CA THR A 98 31.21 1.41 3.07
C THR A 98 30.01 1.61 2.15
N LEU A 99 30.12 1.24 0.87
CA LEU A 99 29.04 1.40 -0.11
C LEU A 99 28.00 0.28 -0.04
N LEU A 100 28.40 -0.97 0.24
CA LEU A 100 27.46 -2.10 0.27
C LEU A 100 26.34 -1.91 1.32
N PRO A 101 26.63 -1.55 2.59
CA PRO A 101 25.57 -1.30 3.56
C PRO A 101 24.63 -0.17 3.13
N ARG A 102 25.19 0.93 2.61
CA ARG A 102 24.40 2.07 2.10
C ARG A 102 23.52 1.67 0.91
N TYR A 103 24.01 0.79 0.05
CA TYR A 103 23.23 0.27 -1.07
C TYR A 103 22.02 -0.52 -0.57
N VAL A 104 22.19 -1.42 0.40
CA VAL A 104 21.09 -2.18 0.99
C VAL A 104 20.10 -1.26 1.72
N GLU A 105 20.59 -0.30 2.50
CA GLU A 105 19.76 0.72 3.14
C GLU A 105 18.90 1.49 2.12
N MET A 106 19.49 1.88 0.99
CA MET A 106 18.80 2.57 -0.10
C MET A 106 17.76 1.66 -0.78
N GLN A 107 18.06 0.38 -0.99
CA GLN A 107 17.11 -0.58 -1.57
C GLN A 107 15.87 -0.76 -0.70
N VAL A 108 16.05 -0.86 0.62
CA VAL A 108 14.92 -0.94 1.56
C VAL A 108 14.13 0.37 1.56
N TYR A 109 14.82 1.52 1.54
CA TYR A 109 14.16 2.82 1.49
C TYR A 109 13.33 3.03 0.21
N GLU A 110 13.89 2.69 -0.95
CA GLU A 110 13.18 2.72 -2.24
C GLU A 110 11.92 1.86 -2.21
N ALA A 111 12.03 0.61 -1.73
CA ALA A 111 10.89 -0.30 -1.64
C ALA A 111 9.78 0.22 -0.70
N VAL A 112 10.15 0.90 0.40
CA VAL A 112 9.18 1.53 1.29
C VAL A 112 8.46 2.70 0.60
N LEU A 113 9.18 3.56 -0.12
CA LEU A 113 8.58 4.65 -0.88
C LEU A 113 7.65 4.15 -1.98
N ASP A 114 8.06 3.12 -2.72
CA ASP A 114 7.24 2.47 -3.75
C ASP A 114 5.95 1.88 -3.17
N ALA A 115 6.06 1.22 -2.01
CA ALA A 115 4.90 0.66 -1.33
C ALA A 115 3.92 1.76 -0.88
N LEU A 116 4.41 2.90 -0.40
CA LEU A 116 3.58 4.03 0.00
C LEU A 116 2.92 4.72 -1.20
N ALA A 117 3.66 4.95 -2.30
CA ALA A 117 3.10 5.51 -3.53
C ALA A 117 2.00 4.60 -4.11
N SER A 118 2.25 3.29 -4.09
CA SER A 118 1.28 2.27 -4.48
C SER A 118 0.06 2.27 -3.57
N GLU A 119 0.23 2.41 -2.26
CA GLU A 119 -0.87 2.49 -1.31
C GLU A 119 -1.78 3.69 -1.58
N GLN A 120 -1.20 4.89 -1.74
CA GLN A 120 -2.00 6.10 -1.98
C GLN A 120 -2.78 6.01 -3.29
N SER A 121 -2.16 5.47 -4.34
CA SER A 121 -2.81 5.27 -5.64
C SER A 121 -3.94 4.25 -5.57
N ALA A 122 -3.69 3.09 -4.95
CA ALA A 122 -4.71 2.07 -4.76
C ALA A 122 -5.88 2.58 -3.90
N ARG A 123 -5.58 3.37 -2.86
CA ARG A 123 -6.59 4.00 -2.00
C ARG A 123 -7.45 4.98 -2.79
N MET A 124 -6.84 5.82 -3.63
CA MET A 124 -7.57 6.78 -4.47
C MET A 124 -8.56 6.08 -5.41
N VAL A 125 -8.11 5.04 -6.11
CA VAL A 125 -8.96 4.26 -7.03
C VAL A 125 -10.09 3.55 -6.28
N ALA A 126 -9.80 2.94 -5.14
CA ALA A 126 -10.81 2.27 -4.32
C ALA A 126 -11.88 3.24 -3.77
N MET A 127 -11.47 4.45 -3.38
CA MET A 127 -12.39 5.48 -2.88
C MET A 127 -13.23 6.10 -3.99
N GLN A 128 -12.67 6.25 -5.20
CA GLN A 128 -13.45 6.66 -6.37
C GLN A 128 -14.55 5.63 -6.67
N ALA A 129 -14.20 4.35 -6.75
CA ALA A 129 -15.18 3.27 -6.98
C ALA A 129 -16.25 3.21 -5.87
N ALA A 130 -15.87 3.46 -4.61
CA ALA A 130 -16.82 3.54 -3.50
C ALA A 130 -17.78 4.74 -3.62
N THR A 131 -17.28 5.88 -4.10
CA THR A 131 -18.09 7.10 -4.34
C THR A 131 -19.09 6.87 -5.47
N ASP A 132 -18.64 6.24 -6.56
CA ASP A 132 -19.50 5.90 -7.69
C ASP A 132 -20.62 4.94 -7.25
N ALA A 133 -20.28 3.88 -6.51
CA ALA A 133 -21.26 2.94 -5.96
C ALA A 133 -22.26 3.60 -4.98
N ALA A 134 -21.81 4.57 -4.19
CA ALA A 134 -22.68 5.33 -3.31
C ALA A 134 -23.67 6.21 -4.10
N ASN A 135 -23.22 6.84 -5.19
CA ASN A 135 -24.09 7.64 -6.06
C ASN A 135 -25.17 6.79 -6.73
N ASP A 136 -24.83 5.59 -7.19
CA ASP A 136 -25.79 4.63 -7.73
C ASP A 136 -26.87 4.26 -6.69
N MET A 137 -26.45 4.02 -5.44
CA MET A 137 -27.37 3.74 -4.33
C MET A 137 -28.28 4.94 -4.02
N VAL A 138 -27.74 6.16 -4.00
CA VAL A 138 -28.53 7.39 -3.82
C VAL A 138 -29.57 7.54 -4.91
N GLY A 139 -29.21 7.25 -6.17
CA GLY A 139 -30.16 7.23 -7.28
C GLY A 139 -31.32 6.26 -7.04
N GLY A 140 -31.01 5.02 -6.62
CA GLY A 140 -32.02 4.02 -6.27
C GLY A 140 -32.94 4.44 -5.12
N LEU A 141 -32.36 4.95 -4.03
CA LEU A 141 -33.12 5.43 -2.87
C LEU A 141 -34.01 6.63 -3.22
N THR A 142 -33.56 7.52 -4.11
CA THR A 142 -34.34 8.66 -4.58
C THR A 142 -35.59 8.22 -5.34
N LEU A 143 -35.48 7.16 -6.16
CA LEU A 143 -36.63 6.59 -6.86
C LEU A 143 -37.65 6.00 -5.86
N ILE A 144 -37.18 5.25 -4.87
CA ILE A 144 -38.03 4.68 -3.80
C ILE A 144 -38.72 5.80 -3.01
N TYR A 145 -37.98 6.84 -2.63
CA TYR A 145 -38.53 8.00 -1.92
C TYR A 145 -39.65 8.69 -2.71
N ASN A 146 -39.43 8.95 -4.00
CA ASN A 146 -40.45 9.59 -4.83
C ASN A 146 -41.71 8.74 -5.00
N LYS A 147 -41.55 7.42 -5.12
CA LYS A 147 -42.67 6.47 -5.18
C LYS A 147 -43.47 6.48 -3.88
N ALA A 148 -42.81 6.32 -2.73
CA ALA A 148 -43.46 6.34 -1.42
C ALA A 148 -44.17 7.68 -1.15
N ARG A 149 -43.55 8.80 -1.57
CA ARG A 149 -44.17 10.13 -1.48
C ARG A 149 -45.47 10.22 -2.29
N GLN A 150 -45.49 9.68 -3.51
CA GLN A 150 -46.70 9.68 -4.35
C GLN A 150 -47.80 8.80 -3.76
N GLU A 151 -47.44 7.62 -3.23
CA GLU A 151 -48.37 6.72 -2.54
C GLU A 151 -49.01 7.41 -1.32
N LEU A 152 -48.21 8.12 -0.51
CA LEU A 152 -48.71 8.90 0.62
C LEU A 152 -49.68 10.02 0.21
N ILE A 153 -49.31 10.86 -0.76
CA ILE A 153 -50.17 11.95 -1.25
C ILE A 153 -51.50 11.39 -1.78
N THR A 154 -51.44 10.28 -2.52
CA THR A 154 -52.64 9.64 -3.08
C THR A 154 -53.52 9.06 -1.96
N GLY A 155 -52.91 8.44 -0.95
CA GLY A 155 -53.62 7.96 0.24
C GLY A 155 -54.32 9.08 1.00
N GLU A 156 -53.63 10.19 1.28
CA GLU A 156 -54.21 11.36 1.94
C GLU A 156 -55.38 11.95 1.15
N LEU A 157 -55.27 12.05 -0.19
CA LEU A 157 -56.36 12.53 -1.03
C LEU A 157 -57.59 11.60 -1.01
N LEU A 158 -57.36 10.27 -1.03
CA LEU A 158 -58.44 9.29 -0.94
C LEU A 158 -59.16 9.37 0.41
N ASP A 159 -58.42 9.55 1.50
CA ASP A 159 -58.99 9.72 2.84
C ASP A 159 -59.82 11.01 2.96
N ILE A 160 -59.37 12.13 2.38
CA ILE A 160 -60.12 13.39 2.35
C ILE A 160 -61.43 13.24 1.56
N VAL A 161 -61.37 12.64 0.37
CA VAL A 161 -62.55 12.46 -0.49
C VAL A 161 -63.53 11.48 0.15
N GLY A 162 -63.05 10.37 0.71
CA GLY A 162 -63.87 9.40 1.42
C GLY A 162 -64.54 9.99 2.66
N GLY A 163 -63.82 10.79 3.44
CA GLY A 163 -64.37 11.50 4.59
C GLY A 163 -65.41 12.56 4.23
N SER A 164 -65.18 13.32 3.16
CA SER A 164 -66.16 14.31 2.66
C SER A 164 -67.43 13.64 2.15
N ALA A 165 -67.32 12.55 1.39
CA ALA A 165 -68.48 11.82 0.86
C ALA A 165 -69.33 11.17 1.97
N ALA A 166 -68.70 10.77 3.09
CA ALA A 166 -69.40 10.23 4.25
C ALA A 166 -70.21 11.28 5.04
N LEU A 167 -69.98 12.58 4.82
CA LEU A 167 -70.74 13.67 5.45
C LEU A 167 -71.93 14.14 4.60
N GLU A 168 -71.94 13.85 3.30
CA GLU A 168 -73.02 14.20 2.38
C GLU A 168 -74.13 13.13 2.27
N GLY A 169 -73.89 11.91 2.75
CA GLY A 169 -74.85 10.82 2.84
C GLY A 169 -75.40 10.61 4.24
#